data_AF-A0A971YZE7-F1
#
_entry.id   AF-A0A971YZE7-F1
#
_cell.length_a   1.000
_cell.length_b   1.000
_cell.length_c   1.000
_cell.angle_alpha   90.00
_cell.angle_beta   90.00
_cell.angle_gamma   90.00
#
_symmetry.space_group_name_H-M   'P 1'
#
loop_
_entity.id
_entity.type
_entity.pdbx_description
1 polymer ?
#
loop_
_entity_poly.entity_id
_entity_poly.type
_entity_poly.pdbx_seq_one_letter_code
_entity_poly.pdbx_strand_id
1 'polypeptide(L)'
;MKGSTWISLFLLVALGVVGYMWFAATNQPNQVARDIDRTGDQIGNDVNQMGNDNRTGQLSDVTTIDYTGKNAKSCTECHKPGGEHSLSKEANAVQGHPKVSGDDYASCIRCHGGDKDYAFKFILHTGHLKEGSHFISNYGGQCTVCHQMQQNGKIIVKT
;
A
#
# COMPACT_ATOMS: atom_id res chain seq x y z
N MET A 1 10.48 -64.60 -3.24
CA MET A 1 10.80 -63.24 -2.76
C MET A 1 10.13 -62.23 -3.69
N LYS A 2 8.94 -61.73 -3.34
CA LYS A 2 8.17 -60.71 -4.09
C LYS A 2 7.71 -59.68 -3.07
N GLY A 3 8.46 -58.60 -2.87
CA GLY A 3 8.15 -57.66 -1.80
C GLY A 3 8.83 -56.28 -1.88
N SER A 4 9.40 -55.89 -3.03
CA SER A 4 10.20 -54.65 -3.12
C SER A 4 9.74 -53.64 -4.16
N THR A 5 8.59 -53.82 -4.82
CA THR A 5 8.11 -52.88 -5.85
C THR A 5 7.23 -51.75 -5.31
N TRP A 6 6.59 -51.92 -4.16
CA TRP A 6 5.65 -50.94 -3.62
C TRP A 6 6.34 -49.77 -2.92
N ILE A 7 7.47 -50.01 -2.26
CA ILE A 7 8.23 -49.00 -1.52
C ILE A 7 8.80 -47.91 -2.46
N SER A 8 9.28 -48.32 -3.64
CA SER A 8 9.81 -47.38 -4.63
C SER A 8 8.75 -46.45 -5.24
N LEU A 9 7.50 -46.91 -5.33
CA LEU A 9 6.40 -46.09 -5.86
C LEU A 9 5.99 -44.98 -4.87
N PHE A 10 5.93 -45.31 -3.57
CA PHE A 10 5.61 -44.31 -2.54
C PHE A 10 6.69 -43.24 -2.40
N LEU A 11 7.97 -43.61 -2.55
CA LEU A 11 9.07 -42.67 -2.43
C LEU A 11 9.10 -41.65 -3.58
N LEU A 12 8.76 -42.08 -4.80
CA LEU A 12 8.68 -41.19 -5.97
C LEU A 12 7.49 -40.23 -5.87
N VAL A 13 6.34 -40.70 -5.37
CA VAL A 13 5.17 -39.83 -5.14
C VAL A 13 5.47 -38.80 -4.05
N ALA A 14 6.11 -39.20 -2.95
CA ALA A 14 6.47 -38.28 -1.88
C ALA A 14 7.44 -37.17 -2.35
N LEU A 15 8.46 -37.53 -3.13
CA LEU A 15 9.39 -36.55 -3.71
C LEU A 15 8.71 -35.63 -4.73
N GLY A 16 7.77 -36.16 -5.52
CA GLY A 16 6.95 -35.35 -6.43
C GLY A 16 6.08 -34.32 -5.71
N VAL A 17 5.46 -34.70 -4.60
CA VAL A 17 4.64 -33.78 -3.78
C VAL A 17 5.51 -32.70 -3.14
N VAL A 18 6.66 -33.06 -2.55
CA VAL A 18 7.57 -32.09 -1.93
C VAL A 18 8.15 -31.14 -2.97
N GLY A 19 8.53 -31.63 -4.15
CA GLY A 19 8.99 -30.80 -5.27
C GLY A 19 7.91 -29.85 -5.78
N TYR A 20 6.66 -30.32 -5.91
CA TYR A 20 5.53 -29.49 -6.32
C TYR A 20 5.22 -28.39 -5.30
N MET A 21 5.28 -28.70 -4.00
CA MET A 21 5.07 -27.70 -2.94
C MET A 21 6.18 -26.63 -2.93
N TRP A 22 7.44 -27.00 -3.18
CA TRP A 22 8.54 -26.03 -3.26
C TRP A 22 8.46 -25.14 -4.51
N PHE A 23 8.08 -25.70 -5.66
CA PHE A 23 7.80 -24.94 -6.88
C PHE A 23 6.60 -23.98 -6.69
N ALA A 24 5.52 -24.44 -6.05
CA ALA A 24 4.37 -23.60 -5.76
C ALA A 24 4.69 -22.47 -4.78
N ALA A 25 5.57 -22.68 -3.80
CA ALA A 25 5.98 -21.64 -2.85
C ALA A 25 6.91 -20.58 -3.47
N THR A 26 7.73 -20.96 -4.45
CA THR A 26 8.73 -20.07 -5.07
C THR A 26 8.20 -19.30 -6.30
N ASN A 27 7.16 -19.83 -6.96
CA ASN A 27 6.54 -19.22 -8.14
C ASN A 27 5.18 -18.56 -7.87
N GLN A 28 4.85 -18.22 -6.63
CA GLN A 28 3.72 -17.31 -6.41
C GLN A 28 4.16 -15.88 -6.73
N PRO A 29 3.63 -15.26 -7.81
CA PRO A 29 3.82 -13.84 -8.01
C PRO A 29 3.25 -13.13 -6.79
N ASN A 30 4.10 -12.27 -6.21
CA ASN A 30 3.84 -11.34 -5.12
C ASN A 30 2.34 -10.99 -5.08
N GLN A 31 1.61 -11.55 -4.12
CA GLN A 31 0.17 -11.28 -3.97
C GLN A 31 -0.08 -9.80 -3.64
N VAL A 32 0.87 -9.12 -3.00
CA VAL A 32 0.84 -7.67 -2.76
C VAL A 32 0.84 -6.87 -4.06
N ALA A 33 1.61 -7.29 -5.08
CA ALA A 33 1.62 -6.60 -6.38
C ALA A 33 0.27 -6.76 -7.13
N ARG A 34 -0.34 -7.95 -7.05
CA ARG A 34 -1.66 -8.22 -7.66
C ARG A 34 -2.81 -7.58 -6.89
N ASP A 35 -2.68 -7.48 -5.57
CA ASP A 35 -3.69 -6.82 -4.74
C ASP A 35 -3.64 -5.30 -4.91
N ILE A 36 -2.46 -4.69 -5.10
CA ILE A 36 -2.37 -3.25 -5.44
C ILE A 36 -3.03 -2.95 -6.80
N ASP A 37 -2.82 -3.81 -7.81
CA ASP A 37 -3.43 -3.68 -9.14
C ASP A 37 -4.97 -3.83 -9.06
N ARG A 38 -5.45 -4.84 -8.33
CA ARG A 38 -6.89 -5.06 -8.10
C ARG A 38 -7.55 -4.00 -7.21
N THR A 39 -6.83 -3.43 -6.24
CA THR A 39 -7.36 -2.38 -5.37
C THR A 39 -7.56 -1.08 -6.14
N GLY A 40 -6.72 -0.78 -7.15
CA GLY A 40 -6.92 0.34 -8.07
C GLY A 40 -8.23 0.24 -8.85
N ASP A 41 -8.53 -0.94 -9.38
CA ASP A 41 -9.78 -1.20 -10.12
C ASP A 41 -11.03 -1.21 -9.22
N GLN A 42 -10.91 -1.71 -7.99
CA GLN A 42 -12.02 -1.72 -7.03
C GLN A 42 -12.33 -0.32 -6.48
N ILE A 43 -11.31 0.49 -6.16
CA ILE A 43 -11.50 1.90 -5.80
C ILE A 43 -12.13 2.67 -6.97
N GLY A 44 -11.75 2.37 -8.22
CA GLY A 44 -12.36 2.98 -9.41
C GLY A 44 -13.85 2.66 -9.56
N ASN A 45 -14.27 1.45 -9.24
CA ASN A 45 -15.68 1.05 -9.28
C ASN A 45 -16.49 1.64 -8.12
N ASP A 46 -15.96 1.66 -6.90
CA ASP A 46 -16.66 2.20 -5.73
C ASP A 46 -16.83 3.72 -5.83
N VAL A 47 -15.85 4.44 -6.40
CA VAL A 47 -15.96 5.88 -6.68
C VAL A 47 -16.97 6.17 -7.80
N ASN A 48 -17.02 5.35 -8.85
CA ASN A 48 -18.04 5.48 -9.91
C ASN A 48 -19.44 5.18 -9.39
N GLN A 49 -19.58 4.28 -8.42
CA GLN A 49 -20.86 3.99 -7.77
C GLN A 49 -21.29 5.12 -6.84
N MET A 50 -20.36 5.80 -6.14
CA MET A 50 -20.66 7.02 -5.37
C MET A 50 -20.99 8.23 -6.27
N GLY A 51 -20.50 8.27 -7.51
CA GLY A 51 -20.75 9.35 -8.46
C GLY A 51 -22.06 9.24 -9.25
N ASN A 52 -22.69 8.07 -9.28
CA ASN A 52 -23.90 7.80 -10.07
C ASN A 52 -25.20 7.78 -9.23
N ASP A 53 -25.09 7.87 -7.91
CA ASP A 53 -26.24 8.00 -7.03
C ASP A 53 -26.74 9.45 -7.04
N ASN A 54 -27.64 9.73 -7.98
CA ASN A 54 -28.43 10.95 -8.07
C ASN A 54 -29.33 11.12 -6.83
N ARG A 55 -28.75 11.47 -5.67
CA ARG A 55 -29.46 11.94 -4.48
C ARG A 55 -29.61 13.45 -4.55
N THR A 56 -30.58 13.91 -5.33
CA THR A 56 -31.23 15.24 -5.19
C THR A 56 -32.07 15.32 -3.91
N GLY A 57 -31.50 14.91 -2.77
CA GLY A 57 -32.19 14.84 -1.50
C GLY A 57 -31.20 14.96 -0.35
N GLN A 58 -31.21 16.14 0.27
CA GLN A 58 -30.71 16.40 1.62
C GLN A 58 -29.18 16.41 1.77
N LEU A 59 -28.60 17.55 1.34
CA LEU A 59 -27.35 18.08 1.88
C LEU A 59 -27.54 18.38 3.37
N SER A 60 -27.44 17.37 4.21
CA SER A 60 -27.24 17.52 5.66
C SER A 60 -25.80 17.16 5.98
N ASP A 61 -24.97 18.21 6.04
CA ASP A 61 -23.84 18.34 6.94
C ASP A 61 -22.77 17.22 6.93
N VAL A 62 -22.14 16.99 5.77
CA VAL A 62 -20.78 16.42 5.72
C VAL A 62 -19.82 17.58 5.47
N THR A 63 -19.45 18.26 6.55
CA THR A 63 -18.54 19.42 6.53
C THR A 63 -17.06 19.05 6.75
N THR A 64 -16.64 17.78 6.68
CA THR A 64 -15.33 17.39 7.25
C THR A 64 -14.36 16.59 6.37
N ILE A 65 -14.75 16.08 5.19
CA ILE A 65 -13.81 15.32 4.33
C ILE A 65 -13.23 16.23 3.24
N ASP A 66 -11.91 16.43 3.24
CA ASP A 66 -11.21 17.24 2.23
C ASP A 66 -10.82 16.38 1.03
N TYR A 67 -11.77 16.16 0.12
CA TYR A 67 -11.53 15.44 -1.14
C TYR A 67 -10.54 16.14 -2.08
N THR A 68 -10.21 17.41 -1.84
CA THR A 68 -9.28 18.17 -2.68
C THR A 68 -7.83 18.02 -2.22
N GLY A 69 -7.63 17.58 -0.98
CA GLY A 69 -6.35 17.60 -0.29
C GLY A 69 -5.71 18.99 -0.24
N LYS A 70 -6.51 20.06 -0.32
CA LYS A 70 -6.00 21.44 -0.20
C LYS A 70 -5.28 21.66 1.13
N ASN A 71 -5.69 20.92 2.16
CA ASN A 71 -5.13 21.01 3.50
C ASN A 71 -3.99 20.01 3.78
N ALA A 72 -3.80 18.98 2.93
CA ALA A 72 -2.70 18.03 3.07
C ALA A 72 -1.62 18.33 2.02
N LYS A 73 -0.84 19.40 2.26
CA LYS A 73 0.17 19.85 1.30
C LYS A 73 1.50 19.11 1.41
N SER A 74 1.82 18.56 2.58
CA SER A 74 3.10 17.88 2.82
C SER A 74 2.99 16.83 3.93
N CYS A 75 3.98 15.93 4.00
CA CYS A 75 4.08 14.93 5.07
C CYS A 75 4.02 15.58 6.46
N THR A 76 4.66 16.74 6.61
CA THR A 76 4.84 17.42 7.90
C THR A 76 3.60 18.11 8.44
N GLU A 77 2.54 18.27 7.64
CA GLU A 77 1.24 18.76 8.13
C GLU A 77 0.60 17.77 9.11
N CYS A 78 0.70 16.48 8.81
CA CYS A 78 0.20 15.41 9.68
C CYS A 78 1.31 14.82 10.55
N HIS A 79 2.50 14.59 9.99
CA HIS A 79 3.66 14.02 10.67
C HIS A 79 4.61 15.10 11.14
N LYS A 80 4.16 15.91 12.12
CA LYS A 80 4.95 17.03 12.64
C LYS A 80 6.29 16.55 13.21
N PRO A 81 7.43 17.15 12.84
CA PRO A 81 8.73 16.81 13.39
C PRO A 81 8.73 16.88 14.93
N GLY A 82 9.30 15.88 15.59
CA GLY A 82 9.30 15.74 17.05
C GLY A 82 7.95 15.42 17.71
N GLY A 83 6.84 15.45 16.97
CA GLY A 83 5.50 15.05 17.44
C GLY A 83 5.40 13.56 17.76
N GLU A 84 4.27 13.11 18.32
CA GLU A 84 4.05 11.68 18.61
C GLU A 84 3.99 10.82 17.34
N HIS A 85 3.45 11.39 16.27
CA HIS A 85 3.34 10.80 14.93
C HIS A 85 4.40 11.34 13.96
N SER A 86 5.58 11.73 14.46
CA SER A 86 6.66 12.16 13.56
C SER A 86 7.17 10.99 12.74
N LEU A 87 7.67 11.26 11.52
CA LEU A 87 8.12 10.21 10.60
C LEU A 87 9.18 9.30 11.23
N SER A 88 10.14 9.87 11.97
CA SER A 88 11.18 9.09 12.64
C SER A 88 10.62 8.21 13.75
N LYS A 89 9.63 8.67 14.53
CA LYS A 89 9.02 7.86 15.59
C LYS A 89 8.23 6.70 15.02
N GLU A 90 7.45 6.94 13.96
CA GLU A 90 6.71 5.88 13.27
C GLU A 90 7.65 4.87 12.64
N ALA A 91 8.70 5.33 11.94
CA ALA A 91 9.71 4.46 11.36
C ALA A 91 10.42 3.61 12.44
N ASN A 92 10.77 4.21 13.58
CA ASN A 92 11.43 3.52 14.68
C ASN A 92 10.52 2.53 15.42
N ALA A 93 9.20 2.64 15.27
CA ALA A 93 8.23 1.69 15.80
C ALA A 93 8.10 0.42 14.94
N VAL A 94 8.53 0.47 13.67
CA VAL A 94 8.51 -0.69 12.78
C VAL A 94 9.60 -1.69 13.19
N GLN A 95 9.19 -2.91 13.50
CA GLN A 95 10.12 -3.97 13.88
C GLN A 95 11.13 -4.25 12.76
N GLY A 96 12.42 -4.21 13.10
CA GLY A 96 13.51 -4.45 12.15
C GLY A 96 13.92 -3.24 11.32
N HIS A 97 13.24 -2.08 11.46
CA HIS A 97 13.69 -0.84 10.85
C HIS A 97 14.90 -0.27 11.60
N PRO A 98 15.96 0.20 10.92
CA PRO A 98 17.08 0.88 11.58
C PRO A 98 16.62 2.14 12.32
N LYS A 99 17.23 2.43 13.48
CA LYS A 99 16.90 3.66 14.20
C LYS A 99 17.33 4.89 13.39
N VAL A 100 16.39 5.79 13.14
CA VAL A 100 16.59 7.04 12.40
C VAL A 100 16.07 8.23 13.20
N SER A 101 16.62 9.41 12.93
CA SER A 101 16.17 10.69 13.50
C SER A 101 15.64 11.67 12.46
N GLY A 102 15.62 11.29 11.18
CA GLY A 102 15.13 12.13 10.11
C GLY A 102 13.60 12.20 10.11
N ASP A 103 13.05 13.41 10.20
CA ASP A 103 11.61 13.69 10.14
C ASP A 103 11.20 14.32 8.79
N ASP A 104 12.06 14.25 7.78
CA ASP A 104 11.80 14.77 6.45
C ASP A 104 11.77 13.66 5.39
N TYR A 105 10.98 13.89 4.34
CA TYR A 105 10.85 12.97 3.21
C TYR A 105 12.19 12.62 2.56
N ALA A 106 13.10 13.59 2.42
CA ALA A 106 14.37 13.37 1.73
C ALA A 106 15.27 12.40 2.52
N SER A 107 15.22 12.42 3.84
CA SER A 107 15.91 11.46 4.70
C SER A 107 15.41 10.03 4.48
N CYS A 108 14.10 9.81 4.34
CA CYS A 108 13.52 8.49 4.11
C CYS A 108 13.90 7.92 2.73
N ILE A 109 13.90 8.76 1.69
CA ILE A 109 14.20 8.35 0.30
C ILE A 109 15.66 7.92 0.11
N ARG A 110 16.59 8.33 0.97
CA ARG A 110 17.99 7.86 0.89
C ARG A 110 18.10 6.34 0.95
N CYS A 111 17.28 5.68 1.76
CA CYS A 111 17.24 4.22 1.88
C CYS A 111 16.08 3.61 1.07
N HIS A 112 14.94 4.28 1.04
CA HIS A 112 13.71 3.80 0.42
C HIS A 112 13.51 4.31 -1.02
N GLY A 113 14.54 4.83 -1.66
CA GLY A 113 14.49 5.25 -3.07
C GLY A 113 14.44 4.07 -4.05
N GLY A 114 14.03 4.36 -5.28
CA GLY A 114 14.03 3.41 -6.40
C GLY A 114 12.81 2.49 -6.45
N ASP A 115 12.98 1.30 -7.05
CA ASP A 115 11.91 0.35 -7.37
C ASP A 115 12.03 -0.99 -6.62
N LYS A 116 12.59 -0.94 -5.41
CA LYS A 116 12.68 -2.12 -4.53
C LYS A 116 11.33 -2.40 -3.88
N ASP A 117 11.16 -3.60 -3.33
CA ASP A 117 9.93 -3.99 -2.62
C ASP A 117 9.65 -3.12 -1.38
N TYR A 118 10.69 -2.53 -0.79
CA TYR A 118 10.60 -1.56 0.30
C TYR A 118 10.74 -0.10 -0.17
N ALA A 119 10.51 0.17 -1.46
CA ALA A 119 10.51 1.53 -1.97
C ALA A 119 9.45 2.38 -1.26
N PHE A 120 9.75 3.66 -1.09
CA PHE A 120 8.94 4.59 -0.31
C PHE A 120 7.51 4.68 -0.82
N LYS A 121 7.30 4.57 -2.14
CA LYS A 121 5.96 4.50 -2.73
C LYS A 121 5.12 3.36 -2.14
N PHE A 122 5.69 2.19 -1.89
CA PHE A 122 4.94 1.06 -1.35
C PHE A 122 4.64 1.27 0.14
N ILE A 123 5.61 1.77 0.89
CA ILE A 123 5.46 2.06 2.32
C ILE A 123 4.40 3.14 2.54
N LEU A 124 4.48 4.25 1.81
CA LEU A 124 3.56 5.38 1.92
C LEU A 124 2.13 4.94 1.64
N HIS A 125 1.88 4.27 0.51
CA HIS A 125 0.54 3.81 0.17
C HIS A 125 0.03 2.75 1.14
N THR A 126 0.86 1.82 1.61
CA THR A 126 0.42 0.82 2.60
C THR A 126 -0.02 1.49 3.91
N GLY A 127 0.80 2.41 4.44
CA GLY A 127 0.50 3.12 5.68
C GLY A 127 -0.75 4.01 5.59
N HIS A 128 -1.06 4.56 4.42
CA HIS A 128 -2.17 5.51 4.26
C HIS A 128 -3.46 4.90 3.70
N LEU A 129 -3.36 3.87 2.84
CA LEU A 129 -4.51 3.26 2.16
C LEU A 129 -4.93 1.92 2.75
N LYS A 130 -4.02 1.21 3.42
CA LYS A 130 -4.33 -0.12 3.99
C LYS A 130 -4.38 -0.09 5.50
N GLU A 131 -3.42 0.57 6.12
CA GLU A 131 -3.26 0.61 7.58
C GLU A 131 -3.81 1.92 8.18
N GLY A 132 -4.03 2.93 7.34
CA GLY A 132 -4.37 4.30 7.76
C GLY A 132 -5.87 4.57 7.80
N SER A 133 -6.46 4.52 9.00
CA SER A 133 -7.84 5.00 9.21
C SER A 133 -7.95 6.52 9.02
N HIS A 134 -6.94 7.29 9.44
CA HIS A 134 -6.98 8.75 9.42
C HIS A 134 -6.91 9.35 8.01
N PHE A 135 -6.12 8.78 7.10
CA PHE A 135 -6.07 9.26 5.73
C PHE A 135 -7.39 8.97 5.01
N ILE A 136 -7.91 7.76 5.15
CA ILE A 136 -9.20 7.38 4.57
C ILE A 136 -10.34 8.19 5.20
N SER A 137 -10.36 8.39 6.52
CA SER A 137 -11.44 9.12 7.19
C SER A 137 -11.43 10.61 6.85
N ASN A 138 -10.26 11.23 6.73
CA ASN A 138 -10.14 12.68 6.56
C ASN A 138 -10.12 13.11 5.09
N TYR A 139 -9.66 12.23 4.21
CA TYR A 139 -9.42 12.55 2.79
C TYR A 139 -10.07 11.54 1.83
N GLY A 140 -10.83 10.58 2.33
CA GLY A 140 -11.57 9.62 1.50
C GLY A 140 -10.68 8.71 0.66
N GLY A 141 -9.40 8.54 1.03
CA GLY A 141 -8.45 7.73 0.25
C GLY A 141 -8.04 8.35 -1.09
N GLN A 142 -8.31 9.63 -1.31
CA GLN A 142 -8.16 10.26 -2.63
C GLN A 142 -6.68 10.44 -3.03
N CYS A 143 -6.29 9.81 -4.14
CA CYS A 143 -4.94 9.93 -4.69
C CYS A 143 -4.57 11.39 -5.02
N THR A 144 -5.56 12.19 -5.41
CA THR A 144 -5.44 13.62 -5.75
C THR A 144 -5.05 14.48 -4.57
N VAL A 145 -5.03 13.95 -3.35
CA VAL A 145 -4.53 14.65 -2.17
C VAL A 145 -3.03 14.89 -2.31
N CYS A 146 -2.28 13.83 -2.63
CA CYS A 146 -0.82 13.87 -2.80
C CYS A 146 -0.39 13.99 -4.26
N HIS A 147 -1.25 13.63 -5.22
CA HIS A 147 -0.92 13.67 -6.65
C HIS A 147 -1.67 14.77 -7.39
N GLN A 148 -1.05 15.26 -8.47
CA GLN A 148 -1.71 16.12 -9.43
C GLN A 148 -1.42 15.65 -10.86
N MET A 149 -2.39 15.86 -11.74
CA MET A 149 -2.23 15.63 -13.16
C MET A 149 -1.71 16.92 -13.81
N GLN A 150 -0.58 16.83 -14.51
CA GLN A 150 -0.06 17.89 -15.35
C GLN A 150 -0.88 18.01 -16.65
N GLN A 151 -0.77 19.15 -17.33
CA GLN A 151 -1.48 19.40 -18.60
C GLN A 151 -1.15 18.37 -19.70
N ASN A 152 0.03 17.74 -19.64
CA ASN A 152 0.45 16.68 -20.55
C ASN A 152 -0.08 15.28 -20.15
N GLY A 153 -0.99 15.20 -19.17
CA GLY A 153 -1.54 13.95 -18.66
C GLY A 153 -0.63 13.20 -17.67
N LYS A 154 0.58 13.70 -17.38
CA LYS A 154 1.49 13.06 -16.42
C LYS A 154 1.00 13.27 -14.99
N ILE A 155 0.89 12.18 -14.23
CA ILE A 155 0.65 12.24 -12.79
C ILE A 155 1.98 12.48 -12.08
N ILE A 156 2.03 13.50 -11.23
CA ILE A 156 3.18 13.83 -10.38
C ILE A 156 2.75 13.94 -8.92
N VAL A 157 3.69 13.81 -7.99
CA VAL A 157 3.47 14.14 -6.58
C VAL A 157 3.45 15.67 -6.44
N LYS A 158 2.51 16.21 -5.67
CA LYS A 158 2.48 17.63 -5.30
C LYS A 158 3.69 17.93 -4.41
N THR A 159 4.37 19.04 -4.69
CA THR A 159 5.49 19.56 -3.90
C THR A 159 5.05 20.67 -2.98
#